data_AF-A0A6J4FFX2-F1
#
_entry.id   AF-A0A6J4FFX2-F1
#
_cell.length_a   1.000
_cell.length_b   1.000
_cell.length_c   1.000
_cell.angle_alpha   90.00
_cell.angle_beta   90.00
_cell.angle_gamma   90.00
#
_symmetry.space_group_name_H-M   'P 1'
#
loop_
_entity.id
_entity.type
_entity.pdbx_description
1 polymer ?
#
loop_
_entity_poly.entity_id
_entity_poly.type
_entity_poly.pdbx_seq_one_letter_code
_entity_poly.pdbx_strand_id
1 'polypeptide(L)'
;MKRTALFAAAVLACVAGSASTAAAYDGDWKRGRVYYRGICTACHTSQMGETIAPSTMTQAQWAAYLQADKHAKGKDSVSQYVGKAYRAGIKGSNKVAEKFADVPDAELMADLKAFVAKGAKDGDSPASCN
;
A
#
# COMPACT_ATOMS: atom_id res chain seq x y z
N MET A 1 -16.81 -7.17 74.15
CA MET A 1 -16.50 -5.75 73.89
C MET A 1 -16.04 -5.60 72.44
N LYS A 2 -16.76 -4.76 71.69
CA LYS A 2 -16.37 -3.95 70.51
C LYS A 2 -15.45 -4.51 69.39
N ARG A 3 -16.05 -4.58 68.19
CA ARG A 3 -15.61 -4.05 66.86
C ARG A 3 -14.35 -4.71 66.25
N THR A 4 -14.30 -5.04 64.96
CA THR A 4 -14.33 -4.08 63.85
C THR A 4 -14.45 -4.83 62.50
N ALA A 5 -15.13 -4.20 61.55
CA ALA A 5 -15.44 -4.70 60.22
C ALA A 5 -14.34 -4.37 59.17
N LEU A 6 -14.47 -5.02 57.99
CA LEU A 6 -13.93 -4.66 56.67
C LEU A 6 -12.39 -4.84 56.54
N PHE A 7 -11.80 -5.27 55.41
CA PHE A 7 -12.06 -4.92 54.02
C PHE A 7 -11.55 -6.01 53.06
N ALA A 8 -12.25 -6.16 51.93
CA ALA A 8 -11.82 -6.90 50.76
C ALA A 8 -10.52 -6.31 50.17
N ALA A 9 -9.50 -7.14 49.97
CA ALA A 9 -8.29 -6.77 49.26
C ALA A 9 -8.43 -7.14 47.78
N ALA A 10 -8.40 -6.10 46.94
CA ALA A 10 -8.62 -6.12 45.52
C ALA A 10 -7.53 -6.87 44.74
N VAL A 11 -7.97 -7.63 43.74
CA VAL A 11 -7.17 -8.09 42.60
C VAL A 11 -6.84 -6.86 41.74
N LEU A 12 -5.56 -6.51 41.61
CA LEU A 12 -5.13 -5.51 40.64
C LEU A 12 -3.99 -6.06 39.75
N ALA A 13 -4.24 -5.94 38.46
CA ALA A 13 -3.51 -6.51 37.35
C ALA A 13 -2.15 -5.86 37.09
N CYS A 14 -1.21 -6.66 36.59
CA CYS A 14 -0.07 -6.19 35.79
C CYS A 14 0.11 -7.14 34.59
N VAL A 15 -0.78 -7.02 33.60
CA VAL A 15 -0.49 -7.47 32.24
C VAL A 15 0.13 -6.27 31.53
N ALA A 16 1.46 -6.16 31.60
CA ALA A 16 2.20 -5.25 30.74
C ALA A 16 2.16 -5.83 29.32
N GLY A 17 1.18 -5.39 28.54
CA GLY A 17 1.16 -5.65 27.10
C GLY A 17 2.34 -4.91 26.46
N SER A 18 3.29 -5.67 25.93
CA SER A 18 4.31 -5.16 25.01
C SER A 18 3.60 -4.69 23.74
N ALA A 19 3.26 -3.41 23.70
CA ALA A 19 2.86 -2.73 22.48
C ALA A 19 4.10 -2.67 21.58
N SER A 20 4.24 -3.64 20.66
CA SER A 20 5.16 -3.52 19.54
C SER A 20 4.77 -2.27 18.76
N THR A 21 5.54 -1.19 18.88
CA THR A 21 5.45 -0.05 17.98
C THR A 21 5.93 -0.55 16.61
N ALA A 22 5.01 -1.06 15.79
CA ALA A 22 5.28 -1.29 14.38
C ALA A 22 5.70 0.06 13.81
N ALA A 23 6.99 0.22 13.48
CA ALA A 23 7.46 1.39 12.77
C ALA A 23 6.67 1.48 11.47
N ALA A 24 6.11 2.66 11.18
CA ALA A 24 5.43 2.88 9.92
C ALA A 24 6.47 2.73 8.79
N TYR A 25 6.21 1.81 7.86
CA TYR A 25 7.05 1.64 6.68
C TYR A 25 6.76 2.79 5.70
N ASP A 26 7.76 3.66 5.47
CA ASP A 26 7.60 4.90 4.69
C ASP A 26 7.46 4.66 3.17
N GLY A 27 7.71 3.44 2.68
CA GLY A 27 7.67 3.10 1.27
C GLY A 27 8.95 3.48 0.51
N ASP A 28 9.46 2.55 -0.30
CA ASP A 28 10.53 2.80 -1.27
C ASP A 28 9.93 3.25 -2.61
N TRP A 29 9.92 4.57 -2.84
CA TRP A 29 9.40 5.15 -4.09
C TRP A 29 10.14 4.66 -5.35
N LYS A 30 11.41 4.25 -5.25
CA LYS A 30 12.16 3.72 -6.41
C LYS A 30 11.66 2.33 -6.76
N ARG A 31 11.43 1.49 -5.74
CA ARG A 31 10.81 0.17 -5.91
C ARG A 31 9.38 0.30 -6.42
N GLY A 32 8.62 1.25 -5.89
CA GLY A 32 7.27 1.61 -6.36
C GLY A 32 7.24 2.05 -7.82
N ARG A 33 8.22 2.86 -8.27
CA ARG A 33 8.36 3.26 -9.68
C ARG A 33 8.52 2.06 -10.61
N VAL A 34 9.37 1.11 -10.23
CA VAL A 34 9.60 -0.11 -11.03
C VAL A 34 8.32 -0.92 -11.13
N TYR A 35 7.61 -1.11 -10.01
CA TYR A 35 6.35 -1.83 -9.99
C TYR A 35 5.28 -1.15 -10.84
N TYR A 36 5.09 0.16 -10.64
CA TYR A 36 4.11 0.95 -11.38
C TYR A 36 4.31 0.87 -12.89
N ARG A 37 5.54 1.09 -13.38
CA ARG A 37 5.83 1.03 -14.82
C ARG A 37 5.71 -0.39 -15.37
N GLY A 38 6.23 -1.37 -14.63
CA GLY A 38 6.31 -2.77 -15.06
C GLY A 38 4.97 -3.51 -15.04
N ILE A 39 4.06 -3.13 -14.15
CA ILE A 39 2.77 -3.79 -13.98
C ILE A 39 1.62 -2.86 -14.39
N CYS A 40 1.49 -1.72 -13.72
CA CYS A 40 0.33 -0.84 -13.91
C CYS A 40 0.35 -0.19 -15.30
N THR A 41 1.44 0.50 -15.67
CA THR A 41 1.56 1.13 -17.00
C THR A 41 1.52 0.07 -18.10
N ALA A 42 2.25 -1.05 -17.95
CA ALA A 42 2.24 -2.12 -18.94
C ALA A 42 0.84 -2.69 -19.21
N CYS A 43 0.06 -2.97 -18.15
CA CYS A 43 -1.32 -3.43 -18.27
C CYS A 43 -2.21 -2.39 -18.94
N HIS A 44 -2.14 -1.12 -18.50
CA HIS A 44 -2.95 -0.04 -19.07
C HIS A 44 -2.62 0.21 -20.55
N THR A 45 -1.35 0.12 -20.93
CA THR A 45 -0.94 0.26 -22.33
C THR A 45 -1.45 -0.90 -23.18
N SER A 46 -1.32 -2.14 -22.68
CA SER A 46 -1.80 -3.33 -23.41
C SER A 46 -3.32 -3.36 -23.56
N GLN A 47 -4.06 -3.00 -22.50
CA GLN A 47 -5.50 -3.21 -22.44
C GLN A 47 -6.31 -1.98 -22.88
N MET A 48 -5.79 -0.78 -22.62
CA MET A 48 -6.49 0.49 -22.85
C MET A 48 -5.84 1.34 -23.95
N GLY A 49 -4.64 0.98 -24.42
CA GLY A 49 -3.88 1.78 -25.39
C GLY A 49 -3.29 3.07 -24.81
N GLU A 50 -3.35 3.25 -23.49
CA GLU A 50 -2.95 4.49 -22.82
C GLU A 50 -1.89 4.23 -21.75
N THR A 51 -1.02 5.21 -21.55
CA THR A 51 -0.08 5.20 -20.42
C THR A 51 -0.65 6.05 -19.29
N ILE A 52 -0.50 5.56 -18.06
CA ILE A 52 -0.88 6.30 -16.86
C ILE A 52 0.34 7.03 -16.33
N ALA A 53 0.38 8.36 -16.43
CA ALA A 53 1.41 9.19 -15.81
C ALA A 53 0.96 9.60 -14.41
N PRO A 54 1.81 9.48 -13.37
CA PRO A 54 1.48 9.96 -12.03
C PRO A 54 1.10 11.45 -12.00
N SER A 55 1.66 12.27 -12.89
CA SER A 55 1.37 13.70 -12.96
C SER A 55 -0.04 14.05 -13.47
N THR A 56 -0.86 13.07 -13.87
CA THR A 56 -2.26 13.29 -14.28
C THR A 56 -3.18 13.58 -13.10
N MET A 57 -2.78 13.20 -11.88
CA MET A 57 -3.53 13.39 -10.65
C MET A 57 -2.67 14.11 -9.60
N THR A 58 -3.32 14.84 -8.69
CA THR A 58 -2.68 15.41 -7.50
C THR A 58 -2.40 14.33 -6.44
N GLN A 59 -1.57 14.65 -5.46
CA GLN A 59 -1.29 13.78 -4.31
C GLN A 59 -2.59 13.39 -3.59
N ALA A 60 -3.49 14.37 -3.38
CA ALA A 60 -4.79 14.13 -2.75
C ALA A 60 -5.68 13.22 -3.59
N GLN A 61 -5.70 13.38 -4.92
CA GLN A 61 -6.45 12.51 -5.82
C GLN A 61 -5.89 11.08 -5.82
N TRP A 62 -4.56 10.90 -5.84
CA TRP A 62 -3.94 9.59 -5.72
C TRP A 62 -4.24 8.93 -4.37
N ALA A 63 -4.13 9.69 -3.28
CA ALA A 63 -4.45 9.20 -1.94
C ALA A 63 -5.91 8.72 -1.86
N ALA A 64 -6.85 9.53 -2.35
CA ALA A 64 -8.26 9.17 -2.38
C ALA A 64 -8.52 7.93 -3.25
N TYR A 65 -7.88 7.83 -4.42
CA TYR A 65 -8.00 6.69 -5.32
C TYR A 65 -7.50 5.38 -4.68
N LEU A 66 -6.30 5.40 -4.10
CA LEU A 66 -5.71 4.24 -3.44
C LEU A 66 -6.48 3.87 -2.16
N GLN A 67 -6.95 4.86 -1.39
CA GLN A 67 -7.77 4.63 -0.20
C GLN A 67 -9.14 4.04 -0.53
N ALA A 68 -9.75 4.47 -1.63
CA ALA A 68 -11.02 3.91 -2.09
C ALA A 68 -10.88 2.46 -2.55
N ASP A 69 -9.67 2.03 -2.89
CA ASP A 69 -9.32 0.70 -3.37
C ASP A 69 -10.23 0.21 -4.50
N LYS A 70 -10.54 1.12 -5.44
CA LYS A 70 -11.41 0.85 -6.60
C LYS A 70 -10.64 0.96 -7.89
N HIS A 71 -10.77 -0.04 -8.74
CA HIS A 71 -10.20 -0.11 -10.07
C HIS A 71 -11.26 -0.55 -11.10
N ALA A 72 -11.03 -0.26 -12.40
CA ALA A 72 -11.94 -0.60 -13.48
C ALA A 72 -13.42 -0.20 -13.23
N LYS A 73 -13.65 1.06 -12.81
CA LYS A 73 -14.98 1.59 -12.42
C LYS A 73 -15.62 0.86 -11.22
N GLY A 74 -14.79 0.30 -10.33
CA GLY A 74 -15.22 -0.41 -9.13
C GLY A 74 -15.49 -1.89 -9.32
N LYS A 75 -15.13 -2.47 -10.47
CA LYS A 75 -15.22 -3.91 -10.73
C LYS A 75 -14.09 -4.69 -10.04
N ASP A 76 -12.95 -4.04 -9.87
CA ASP A 76 -11.74 -4.61 -9.28
C ASP A 76 -11.25 -3.70 -8.14
N SER A 77 -10.32 -4.21 -7.34
CA SER A 77 -9.59 -3.40 -6.35
C SER A 77 -8.16 -3.12 -6.81
N VAL A 78 -7.56 -2.03 -6.33
CA VAL A 78 -6.14 -1.76 -6.60
C VAL A 78 -5.26 -2.77 -5.86
N SER A 79 -5.66 -3.14 -4.63
CA SER A 79 -5.02 -4.15 -3.80
C SER A 79 -4.91 -5.51 -4.48
N GLN A 80 -5.89 -5.91 -5.29
CA GLN A 80 -5.84 -7.13 -6.10
C GLN A 80 -4.60 -7.14 -7.00
N TYR A 81 -4.31 -6.03 -7.68
CA TYR A 81 -3.19 -5.92 -8.62
C TYR A 81 -1.82 -5.74 -7.93
N VAL A 82 -1.80 -5.47 -6.64
CA VAL A 82 -0.58 -5.47 -5.82
C VAL A 82 -0.36 -6.84 -5.16
N GLY A 83 -1.43 -7.59 -4.95
CA GLY A 83 -1.44 -8.87 -4.26
C GLY A 83 -0.48 -9.93 -4.82
N LYS A 84 0.09 -10.74 -3.93
CA LYS A 84 0.94 -11.90 -4.30
C LYS A 84 0.24 -12.84 -5.27
N ALA A 85 -1.07 -13.07 -5.08
CA ALA A 85 -1.86 -13.94 -5.94
C ALA A 85 -1.88 -13.45 -7.40
N TYR A 86 -2.10 -12.15 -7.62
CA TYR A 86 -2.07 -11.56 -8.96
C TYR A 86 -0.68 -11.66 -9.59
N ARG A 87 0.37 -11.28 -8.84
CA ARG A 87 1.76 -11.38 -9.30
C ARG A 87 2.14 -12.82 -9.67
N ALA A 88 1.73 -13.80 -8.87
CA ALA A 88 1.94 -15.21 -9.16
C ALA A 88 1.23 -15.66 -10.45
N GLY A 89 0.05 -15.12 -10.74
CA GLY A 89 -0.71 -15.41 -11.96
C GLY A 89 -0.07 -14.88 -13.24
N ILE A 90 0.68 -13.76 -13.16
CA ILE A 90 1.28 -13.12 -14.35
C ILE A 90 2.81 -13.28 -14.44
N LYS A 91 3.49 -13.89 -13.47
CA LYS A 91 4.96 -14.03 -13.46
C LYS A 91 5.55 -14.72 -14.69
N GLY A 92 4.77 -15.59 -15.36
CA GLY A 92 5.19 -16.28 -16.58
C GLY A 92 5.30 -15.35 -17.79
N SER A 93 4.54 -14.26 -17.82
CA SER A 93 4.51 -13.29 -18.93
C SER A 93 5.04 -11.91 -18.53
N ASN A 94 5.28 -11.65 -17.24
CA ASN A 94 5.78 -10.38 -16.73
C ASN A 94 6.95 -10.58 -15.75
N LYS A 95 8.16 -10.19 -16.18
CA LYS A 95 9.40 -10.32 -15.39
C LYS A 95 9.44 -9.42 -14.16
N VAL A 96 8.69 -8.32 -14.13
CA VAL A 96 8.56 -7.49 -12.94
C VAL A 96 7.70 -8.21 -11.90
N ALA A 97 6.65 -8.92 -12.29
CA ALA A 97 5.86 -9.71 -11.36
C ALA A 97 6.68 -10.85 -10.73
N GLU A 98 7.53 -11.51 -11.53
CA GLU A 98 8.49 -12.51 -11.04
C GLU A 98 9.48 -11.90 -10.04
N LYS A 99 10.13 -10.78 -10.39
CA LYS A 99 11.10 -10.07 -9.53
C LYS A 99 10.50 -9.66 -8.18
N PHE A 100 9.20 -9.35 -8.16
CA PHE A 100 8.54 -8.85 -6.97
C PHE A 100 7.90 -9.96 -6.15
N ALA A 101 7.91 -11.24 -6.55
CA ALA A 101 7.11 -12.32 -5.95
C ALA A 101 7.13 -12.37 -4.40
N ASP A 102 8.27 -12.09 -3.78
CA ASP A 102 8.43 -12.21 -2.33
C ASP A 102 8.06 -10.94 -1.55
N VAL A 103 7.93 -9.79 -2.20
CA VAL A 103 7.60 -8.51 -1.54
C VAL A 103 6.21 -8.62 -0.88
N PRO A 104 6.05 -8.31 0.42
CA PRO A 104 4.75 -8.29 1.09
C PRO A 104 3.79 -7.30 0.45
N ASP A 105 2.49 -7.64 0.40
CA ASP A 105 1.47 -6.80 -0.25
C ASP A 105 1.38 -5.39 0.37
N ALA A 106 1.48 -5.31 1.70
CA ALA A 106 1.44 -4.05 2.44
C ALA A 106 2.65 -3.16 2.11
N GLU A 107 3.85 -3.74 2.03
CA GLU A 107 5.06 -2.99 1.65
C GLU A 107 4.96 -2.49 0.21
N LEU A 108 4.53 -3.35 -0.72
CA LEU A 108 4.44 -2.99 -2.12
C LEU A 108 3.37 -1.92 -2.38
N MET A 109 2.26 -1.96 -1.63
CA MET A 109 1.26 -0.90 -1.65
C MET A 109 1.81 0.42 -1.11
N ALA A 110 2.61 0.39 -0.04
CA ALA A 110 3.28 1.57 0.48
C ALA A 110 4.29 2.15 -0.52
N ASP A 111 5.07 1.30 -1.19
CA ASP A 111 6.00 1.72 -2.26
C ASP A 111 5.26 2.40 -3.43
N LEU A 112 4.17 1.78 -3.87
CA LEU A 112 3.30 2.30 -4.92
C LEU A 112 2.77 3.68 -4.53
N LYS A 113 2.25 3.82 -3.31
CA LYS A 113 1.76 5.08 -2.76
C LYS A 113 2.86 6.15 -2.72
N ALA A 114 4.05 5.80 -2.22
CA ALA A 114 5.18 6.71 -2.17
C ALA A 114 5.59 7.21 -3.56
N PHE A 115 5.61 6.32 -4.56
CA PHE A 115 5.91 6.69 -5.93
C PHE A 115 4.86 7.62 -6.56
N VAL A 116 3.57 7.27 -6.51
CA VAL A 116 2.54 8.10 -7.15
C VAL A 116 2.37 9.45 -6.46
N ALA A 117 2.59 9.53 -5.14
CA ALA A 117 2.59 10.79 -4.41
C ALA A 117 3.79 11.67 -4.79
N LYS A 118 4.98 11.08 -4.97
CA LYS A 118 6.16 11.83 -5.42
C LYS A 118 6.03 12.33 -6.86
N GLY A 119 5.45 11.49 -7.73
CA GLY A 119 5.25 11.77 -9.15
C GLY A 119 3.97 12.54 -9.49
N ALA A 120 3.13 12.84 -8.49
CA ALA A 120 1.87 13.56 -8.66
C ALA A 120 2.08 14.94 -9.29
N LYS A 121 1.00 15.54 -9.80
CA LYS A 121 1.00 16.87 -10.42
C LYS A 121 1.63 17.95 -9.52
N ASP A 122 1.35 17.85 -8.23
CA ASP A 122 1.81 18.71 -7.14
C ASP A 122 2.81 17.99 -6.22
N GLY A 123 3.40 16.87 -6.66
CA GLY A 123 4.44 16.15 -5.93
C GLY A 123 5.83 16.75 -6.13
N ASP A 124 6.81 16.29 -5.35
CA ASP A 124 8.20 16.80 -5.38
C ASP A 124 8.87 16.70 -6.75
N SER A 125 8.46 15.73 -7.57
CA SER A 125 9.05 15.45 -8.87
C SER A 125 7.97 14.96 -9.83
N PRO A 126 7.10 15.85 -10.34
CA PRO A 126 5.98 15.48 -11.18
C PRO A 126 6.44 14.65 -12.37
N ALA A 127 5.92 13.43 -12.49
CA ALA A 127 6.37 12.45 -13.46
C ALA A 127 5.44 12.45 -14.68
N SER A 128 5.81 13.21 -15.72
CA SER A 128 5.07 13.33 -16.98
C SER A 128 5.55 12.38 -18.09
N CYS A 129 6.75 11.81 -17.97
CA CYS A 129 7.32 10.90 -18.97
C CYS A 129 7.24 9.43 -18.50
N ASN A 130 6.48 8.63 -19.26
CA ASN A 130 6.25 7.20 -19.00
C ASN A 130 7.20 6.27 -19.73
#